data_AF-A0A3A2ZBS9-F1
#
_entry.id   AF-A0A3A2ZBS9-F1
#
_cell.length_a   1.000
_cell.length_b   1.000
_cell.length_c   1.000
_cell.angle_alpha   90.00
_cell.angle_beta   90.00
_cell.angle_gamma   90.00
#
_symmetry.space_group_name_H-M   'P 1'
#
loop_
_entity.id
_entity.type
_entity.pdbx_description
1 polymer ?
#
loop_
_entity_poly.entity_id
_entity_poly.type
_entity_poly.pdbx_seq_one_letter_code
_entity_poly.pdbx_strand_id
1 'polypeptide(L)'
;MQSSFYPTVEKNYGVPLDTRHGYTKVGISSQTAGTADVVGDWECFVAAIASTETRDMFFRDLAVWINETPTNRALTDLYDTMTGDYPGITFAARPVMGGAFALLLLDD
;
A
#
# COMPACT_ATOMS: atom_id res chain seq x y z
N MET A 1 5.95 -1.02 -19.18
CA MET A 1 6.94 -1.92 -18.53
C MET A 1 6.52 -2.23 -17.10
N GLN A 2 6.41 -1.25 -16.20
CA GLN A 2 5.96 -1.52 -14.81
C GLN A 2 4.45 -1.74 -14.68
N SER A 3 3.59 -1.00 -15.40
CA SER A 3 2.13 -1.24 -15.40
C SER A 3 1.71 -2.64 -15.85
N SER A 4 2.54 -3.31 -16.66
CA SER A 4 2.30 -4.70 -17.08
C SER A 4 2.78 -5.72 -16.05
N PHE A 5 3.60 -5.31 -15.09
CA PHE A 5 4.17 -6.19 -14.06
C PHE A 5 3.31 -6.22 -12.80
N TYR A 6 2.82 -5.07 -12.31
CA TYR A 6 2.06 -5.02 -11.06
C TYR A 6 0.85 -5.97 -11.00
N PRO A 7 0.04 -6.12 -12.07
CA PRO A 7 -1.06 -7.09 -12.06
C PRO A 7 -0.61 -8.55 -11.95
N THR A 8 0.65 -8.88 -12.25
CA THR A 8 1.14 -10.27 -12.16
C THR A 8 1.52 -10.67 -10.73
N VAL A 9 1.67 -9.69 -9.84
CA VAL A 9 2.09 -9.89 -8.45
C VAL A 9 1.06 -9.38 -7.43
N GLU A 10 -0.01 -8.74 -7.90
CA GLU A 10 -1.18 -8.29 -7.13
C GLU A 10 -1.70 -9.38 -6.17
N LYS A 11 -1.99 -8.96 -4.94
CA LYS A 11 -2.66 -9.74 -3.89
C LYS A 11 -3.94 -9.01 -3.47
N ASN A 12 -4.69 -9.61 -2.56
CA ASN A 12 -6.02 -9.15 -2.14
C ASN A 12 -6.07 -7.66 -1.74
N TYR A 13 -5.00 -7.14 -1.13
CA TYR A 13 -4.94 -5.78 -0.60
C TYR A 13 -3.81 -4.95 -1.21
N GLY A 14 -3.21 -5.38 -2.32
CA GLY A 14 -2.17 -4.61 -3.02
C GLY A 14 -0.97 -5.46 -3.47
N VAL A 15 0.14 -4.79 -3.82
CA VAL A 15 1.33 -5.43 -4.40
C VAL A 15 2.45 -5.59 -3.36
N PRO A 16 2.92 -6.82 -3.10
CA PRO A 16 4.04 -7.04 -2.18
C PRO A 16 5.32 -6.48 -2.80
N LEU A 17 6.06 -5.70 -2.01
CA LEU A 17 7.31 -5.08 -2.46
C LEU A 17 8.55 -5.92 -2.11
N ASP A 18 8.41 -6.96 -1.28
CA ASP A 18 9.45 -7.95 -0.98
C ASP A 18 9.14 -9.30 -1.62
N THR A 19 10.18 -10.06 -1.92
CA THR A 19 10.05 -11.49 -2.24
C THR A 19 10.12 -12.39 -1.01
N ARG A 20 10.58 -11.88 0.13
CA ARG A 20 10.73 -12.62 1.40
C ARG A 20 9.44 -12.68 2.23
N HIS A 21 8.54 -11.72 2.04
CA HIS A 21 7.27 -11.61 2.76
C HIS A 21 6.20 -10.98 1.87
N GLY A 22 4.94 -11.31 2.10
CA GLY A 22 3.78 -10.73 1.41
C GLY A 22 3.44 -9.30 1.86
N TYR A 23 4.43 -8.53 2.32
CA TYR A 23 4.18 -7.21 2.87
C TYR A 23 4.22 -6.16 1.76
N THR A 24 3.25 -5.27 1.78
CA THR A 24 3.42 -3.93 1.25
C THR A 24 4.37 -3.25 2.25
N LYS A 25 5.66 -3.18 1.88
CA LYS A 25 6.87 -2.58 2.55
C LYS A 25 7.97 -3.59 2.87
N VAL A 26 9.09 -3.44 2.17
CA VAL A 26 10.37 -4.08 2.52
C VAL A 26 11.15 -3.20 3.45
N GLY A 27 11.45 -3.74 4.63
CA GLY A 27 12.73 -3.52 5.28
C GLY A 27 12.67 -2.87 6.64
N ILE A 28 12.62 -3.71 7.69
CA ILE A 28 13.62 -3.59 8.77
C ILE A 28 14.17 -5.00 9.04
N SER A 29 15.21 -5.39 8.31
CA SER A 29 16.27 -6.17 8.96
C SER A 29 17.27 -5.15 9.51
N SER A 30 17.48 -5.15 10.83
CA SER A 30 18.35 -4.26 11.60
C SER A 30 17.72 -2.94 12.06
N GLN A 31 17.75 -2.79 13.38
CA GLN A 31 17.42 -1.59 14.15
C GLN A 31 18.22 -0.37 13.66
N THR A 32 17.72 0.36 12.67
CA THR A 32 18.17 1.73 12.42
C THR A 32 17.00 2.55 11.92
N ALA A 33 16.47 3.43 12.77
CA ALA A 33 15.53 4.46 12.38
C ALA A 33 16.23 5.40 11.38
N GLY A 34 15.75 5.50 10.14
CA GLY A 34 16.40 6.38 9.16
C GLY A 34 15.72 6.55 7.80
N THR A 35 15.16 5.52 7.18
CA THR A 35 14.56 5.64 5.83
C THR A 35 13.25 4.87 5.77
N ALA A 36 12.15 5.61 5.74
CA ALA A 36 10.79 5.07 5.69
C ALA A 36 10.39 4.78 4.24
N ASP A 37 10.40 3.51 3.82
CA ASP A 37 9.90 3.11 2.49
C ASP A 37 8.43 2.69 2.53
N VAL A 38 7.55 3.68 2.59
CA VAL A 38 6.11 3.71 2.88
C VAL A 38 5.23 2.89 1.90
N VAL A 39 4.23 2.10 2.36
CA VAL A 39 3.45 1.22 1.44
C VAL A 39 1.93 1.13 1.65
N GLY A 40 1.31 2.24 2.07
CA GLY A 40 0.04 2.65 1.45
C GLY A 40 0.29 3.70 0.36
N ASP A 41 1.35 4.48 0.55
CA ASP A 41 1.56 5.69 -0.25
C ASP A 41 2.39 5.45 -1.49
N TRP A 42 3.28 4.46 -1.49
CA TRP A 42 3.99 4.07 -2.71
C TRP A 42 3.00 3.68 -3.82
N GLU A 43 1.95 2.93 -3.49
CA GLU A 43 0.92 2.55 -4.47
C GLU A 43 0.22 3.80 -5.02
N CYS A 44 -0.13 4.76 -4.16
CA CYS A 44 -0.71 6.04 -4.57
C CYS A 44 0.25 6.87 -5.45
N PHE A 45 1.54 6.92 -5.13
CA PHE A 45 2.56 7.63 -5.93
C PHE A 45 2.82 6.95 -7.27
N VAL A 46 2.87 5.61 -7.30
CA VAL A 46 3.06 4.84 -8.53
C VAL A 46 1.82 4.91 -9.42
N ALA A 47 0.64 4.90 -8.83
CA ALA A 47 -0.62 5.08 -9.53
C ALA A 47 -0.65 6.40 -10.33
N ALA A 48 0.01 7.46 -9.87
CA ALA A 48 0.11 8.73 -10.59
C ALA A 48 0.92 8.67 -11.91
N ILE A 49 1.81 7.68 -12.06
CA ILE A 49 2.65 7.50 -13.26
C ILE A 49 2.37 6.18 -14.00
N ALA A 50 1.45 5.36 -13.50
CA ALA A 50 1.05 4.10 -14.11
C ALA A 50 -0.03 4.31 -15.19
N SER A 51 -0.34 3.26 -15.96
CA SER A 51 -1.54 3.28 -16.81
C SER A 51 -2.80 3.37 -15.96
N THR A 52 -3.89 3.86 -16.57
CA THR A 52 -5.19 4.02 -15.92
C THR A 52 -5.66 2.73 -15.25
N GLU A 53 -5.51 1.59 -15.94
CA GLU A 53 -5.95 0.29 -15.42
C GLU A 53 -5.17 -0.13 -14.18
N THR A 54 -3.86 0.12 -14.16
CA THR A 54 -3.02 -0.20 -13.01
C THR A 54 -3.23 0.78 -11.85
N ARG A 55 -3.46 2.06 -12.15
CA ARG A 55 -3.87 3.06 -11.15
C ARG A 55 -5.16 2.61 -10.46
N ASP A 56 -6.17 2.23 -11.25
CA ASP A 56 -7.48 1.83 -10.73
C ASP A 56 -7.40 0.53 -9.92
N MET A 57 -6.51 -0.40 -10.29
CA MET A 57 -6.17 -1.58 -9.50
C MET A 57 -5.66 -1.19 -8.11
N PHE A 58 -4.62 -0.34 -8.01
CA PHE A 58 -4.08 0.08 -6.72
C PHE A 58 -5.13 0.75 -5.81
N PHE A 59 -5.93 1.67 -6.35
CA PHE A 59 -6.96 2.34 -5.55
C PHE A 59 -8.11 1.41 -5.17
N ARG A 60 -8.46 0.43 -6.02
CA ARG A 60 -9.42 -0.61 -5.68
C ARG A 60 -8.92 -1.44 -4.51
N ASP A 61 -7.69 -1.94 -4.57
CA ASP A 61 -7.14 -2.84 -3.54
C ASP A 61 -7.01 -2.13 -2.19
N LEU A 62 -6.60 -0.85 -2.21
CA LEU A 62 -6.58 0.00 -1.02
C LEU A 62 -7.99 0.22 -0.45
N ALA A 63 -8.99 0.47 -1.30
CA ALA A 63 -10.37 0.64 -0.86
C ALA A 63 -10.95 -0.67 -0.28
N VAL A 64 -10.61 -1.82 -0.86
CA VAL A 64 -10.95 -3.14 -0.32
C VAL A 64 -10.32 -3.32 1.06
N TRP A 65 -9.02 -3.02 1.21
CA TRP A 65 -8.34 -3.10 2.50
C TRP A 65 -8.98 -2.20 3.55
N ILE A 66 -9.30 -0.94 3.23
CA ILE A 66 -9.95 -0.01 4.17
C ILE A 66 -11.31 -0.56 4.65
N ASN A 67 -12.06 -1.23 3.78
CA ASN A 67 -13.36 -1.81 4.11
C ASN A 67 -13.27 -3.12 4.90
N GLU A 68 -12.23 -3.93 4.66
CA GLU A 68 -12.12 -5.30 5.17
C GLU A 68 -11.04 -5.48 6.25
N THR A 69 -10.26 -4.44 6.53
CA THR A 69 -9.10 -4.53 7.43
C THR A 69 -9.49 -5.12 8.79
N PRO A 70 -8.78 -6.15 9.27
CA PRO A 70 -9.06 -6.77 10.57
C PRO A 70 -8.62 -5.88 11.74
N THR A 71 -7.90 -4.79 11.46
CA THR A 71 -7.34 -3.92 12.49
C THR A 71 -8.34 -2.87 12.94
N ASN A 72 -8.37 -2.57 14.23
CA ASN A 72 -9.19 -1.50 14.80
C ASN A 72 -8.41 -0.18 14.97
N ARG A 73 -7.39 0.04 14.13
CA ARG A 73 -6.47 1.18 14.23
C ARG A 73 -6.72 2.18 13.09
N ALA A 74 -6.15 3.38 13.23
CA ALA A 74 -6.11 4.35 12.15
C ALA A 74 -5.31 3.80 10.96
N LEU A 75 -5.57 4.34 9.76
CA LEU A 75 -4.94 3.94 8.50
C LEU A 75 -3.42 3.78 8.66
N THR A 76 -2.91 2.71 8.06
CA THR A 76 -1.50 2.35 8.08
C THR A 76 -0.95 2.20 6.68
N ASP A 77 0.32 2.58 6.54
CA ASP A 77 1.12 2.40 5.35
C ASP A 77 1.96 1.11 5.41
N LEU A 78 1.69 0.22 6.36
CA LEU A 78 2.38 -1.04 6.57
C LEU A 78 1.38 -2.12 7.00
N TYR A 79 1.02 -2.98 6.05
CA TYR A 79 0.16 -4.13 6.28
C TYR A 79 0.59 -5.30 5.38
N ASP A 80 0.11 -6.49 5.69
CA ASP A 80 0.30 -7.68 4.86
C ASP A 80 -0.73 -7.73 3.72
N THR A 81 -0.31 -7.90 2.47
CA THR A 81 -1.21 -7.78 1.30
C THR A 81 -2.15 -8.96 1.13
N MET A 82 -1.94 -10.05 1.87
CA MET A 82 -2.81 -11.23 1.85
C MET A 82 -3.85 -11.18 2.97
N THR A 83 -3.44 -10.75 4.15
CA THR A 83 -4.25 -10.80 5.39
C THR A 83 -4.81 -9.45 5.81
N GLY A 84 -4.18 -8.34 5.40
CA GLY A 84 -4.56 -6.98 5.76
C GLY A 84 -4.17 -6.59 7.19
N ASP A 85 -3.58 -7.50 7.96
CA ASP A 85 -3.14 -7.27 9.34
C ASP A 85 -1.71 -6.72 9.40
N TYR A 86 -1.32 -6.26 10.59
CA TYR A 86 0.03 -5.77 10.85
C TYR A 86 1.06 -6.89 10.86
N PRO A 87 2.24 -6.71 10.24
CA PRO A 87 3.34 -7.68 10.25
C PRO A 87 4.12 -7.70 11.57
N GLY A 88 3.46 -7.44 12.70
CA GLY A 88 4.05 -7.31 14.04
C GLY A 88 4.62 -5.92 14.36
N ILE A 89 5.03 -5.13 13.36
CA ILE A 89 5.38 -3.71 13.52
C ILE A 89 4.14 -2.86 13.24
N THR A 90 3.90 -1.84 14.07
CA THR A 90 2.72 -0.98 13.96
C THR A 90 3.11 0.45 13.61
N PHE A 91 2.71 0.88 12.41
CA PHE A 91 2.61 2.30 12.05
C PHE A 91 1.14 2.66 11.90
N ALA A 92 0.72 3.83 12.37
CA ALA A 92 -0.67 4.27 12.25
C ALA A 92 -0.74 5.79 12.18
N ALA A 93 -1.80 6.31 11.54
CA ALA A 93 -2.09 7.74 11.44
C ALA A 93 -0.92 8.57 10.88
N ARG A 94 -0.16 8.01 9.94
CA ARG A 94 0.96 8.72 9.32
C ARG A 94 0.43 9.67 8.23
N PRO A 95 0.95 10.91 8.13
CA PRO A 95 0.43 11.91 7.18
C PRO A 95 0.42 11.46 5.72
N VAL A 96 1.34 10.56 5.41
CA VAL A 96 1.58 10.08 4.06
C VAL A 96 0.35 9.32 3.52
N MET A 97 -0.44 8.67 4.39
CA MET A 97 -1.73 8.01 4.08
C MET A 97 -2.82 8.94 3.51
N GLY A 98 -2.61 10.26 3.52
CA GLY A 98 -3.47 11.20 2.81
C GLY A 98 -3.56 10.91 1.30
N GLY A 99 -2.55 10.26 0.71
CA GLY A 99 -2.54 9.86 -0.70
C GLY A 99 -3.69 8.93 -1.09
N ALA A 100 -4.23 8.16 -0.14
CA ALA A 100 -5.39 7.29 -0.34
C ALA A 100 -6.63 8.04 -0.86
N PHE A 101 -6.74 9.32 -0.52
CA PHE A 101 -7.86 10.17 -0.90
C PHE A 101 -7.56 11.08 -2.10
N ALA A 102 -6.40 10.91 -2.77
CA ALA A 102 -5.96 11.80 -3.84
C ALA A 102 -6.95 11.87 -5.01
N LEU A 103 -7.65 10.78 -5.35
CA LEU A 103 -8.65 10.79 -6.42
C LEU A 103 -9.88 11.65 -6.09
N LEU A 104 -10.23 11.85 -4.81
CA LEU A 104 -11.34 12.73 -4.42
C LEU A 104 -11.07 14.21 -4.73
N LEU A 105 -9.81 14.58 -4.99
CA LEU A 105 -9.43 15.93 -5.39
C LEU A 105 -9.63 16.19 -6.89
N LEU A 106 -9.92 15.15 -7.69
CA LEU A 106 -10.04 15.24 -9.15
C LEU A 106 -11.50 15.32 -9.64
N ASP A 107 -12.47 15.25 -8.72
CA ASP A 107 -13.89 15.45 -9.04
C ASP A 107 -14.20 16.94 -9.27
N ASP A 108 -14.56 17.29 -10.51
CA ASP A 108 -15.28 18.51 -10.94
C ASP A 108 -16.68 18.14 -11.47
#